data_AF-A0A840E1K5-F1
#
_entry.id   AF-A0A840E1K5-F1
#
_cell.length_a   1.000
_cell.length_b   1.000
_cell.length_c   1.000
_cell.angle_alpha   90.00
_cell.angle_beta   90.00
_cell.angle_gamma   90.00
#
_symmetry.space_group_name_H-M   'P 1'
#
loop_
_entity.id
_entity.type
_entity.pdbx_description
1 polymer ?
#
loop_
_entity_poly.entity_id
_entity_poly.type
_entity_poly.pdbx_seq_one_letter_code
_entity_poly.pdbx_strand_id
1 'polypeptide(L)' 'MKTKTTETRENLLLIPGEELKKHRETIDAAISTHAIEGITLHAKTLKILEEYARGNISLEGFNILMDNTTL' A
#
# COMPACT_ATOMS: atom_id res chain seq x y z
N MET A 1 11.95 29.93 -23.76
CA MET A 1 11.15 30.03 -22.52
C MET A 1 10.71 28.62 -22.16
N LYS A 2 10.92 28.22 -20.90
CA LYS A 2 11.00 26.82 -20.45
C LYS A 2 9.66 26.08 -20.58
N THR A 3 9.74 24.81 -20.96
CA THR A 3 8.63 23.84 -21.07
C THR A 3 7.95 23.66 -19.72
N LYS A 4 6.64 23.93 -19.68
CA LYS A 4 5.75 23.71 -18.54
C LYS A 4 5.40 22.22 -18.47
N THR A 5 6.33 21.43 -17.95
CA THR A 5 6.13 20.00 -17.69
C THR A 5 6.44 19.72 -16.22
N THR A 6 5.75 20.44 -15.33
CA THR A 6 5.95 20.30 -13.87
C THR A 6 4.70 20.67 -13.08
N GLU A 7 3.49 20.40 -13.58
CA GLU A 7 2.24 20.72 -12.86
C GLU A 7 1.40 19.49 -12.47
N THR A 8 1.96 18.26 -12.53
CA THR A 8 1.21 17.03 -12.22
C THR A 8 1.73 16.27 -11.00
N ARG A 9 2.64 16.86 -10.22
CA ARG A 9 3.21 16.22 -9.01
C ARG A 9 2.87 16.92 -7.68
N GLU A 10 2.20 18.06 -7.71
CA GLU A 10 2.07 18.92 -6.52
C GLU A 10 0.78 18.69 -5.70
N ASN A 11 -0.02 17.66 -6.01
CA ASN A 11 -1.23 17.34 -5.25
C ASN A 11 -1.38 15.85 -4.89
N LEU A 12 -0.28 15.11 -4.79
CA LEU A 12 -0.28 13.91 -3.94
C LEU A 12 -0.25 14.43 -2.50
N LEU A 13 -1.41 14.49 -1.85
CA LEU A 13 -1.51 14.63 -0.41
C LEU A 13 -0.56 13.59 0.22
N LEU A 14 0.59 14.05 0.68
CA LEU A 14 1.56 13.18 1.33
C LEU A 14 0.87 12.59 2.55
N ILE A 15 0.73 11.27 2.59
CA ILE A 15 0.18 10.57 3.75
C ILE A 15 1.09 10.90 4.95
N PRO A 16 0.54 11.40 6.06
CA PRO A 16 1.32 11.71 7.25
C PRO A 16 2.14 10.51 7.72
N GLY A 17 3.36 10.75 8.20
CA GLY A 17 4.24 9.67 8.68
C GLY A 17 3.63 8.82 9.80
N GLU A 18 2.79 9.41 10.66
CA GLU A 18 2.05 8.66 11.69
C GLU A 18 1.01 7.70 11.09
N GLU A 19 0.38 8.07 9.99
CA GLU A 19 -0.58 7.23 9.28
C GLU A 19 0.14 6.08 8.57
N LEU A 20 1.29 6.35 7.94
CA LEU A 20 2.16 5.30 7.38
C LEU A 20 2.64 4.32 8.45
N LYS A 21 2.95 4.80 9.66
CA LYS A 21 3.31 3.93 10.79
C LYS A 21 2.15 3.00 11.15
N LYS A 22 0.93 3.52 11.24
CA LYS A 22 -0.28 2.71 11.49
C LYS A 22 -0.54 1.70 10.37
N HIS A 23 -0.31 2.08 9.11
CA HIS A 23 -0.42 1.16 7.98
C HIS A 23 0.58 0.02 8.13
N ARG A 24 1.86 0.32 8.40
CA ARG A 24 2.89 -0.69 8.64
C ARG A 24 2.50 -1.66 9.76
N GLU A 25 2.10 -1.13 10.92
CA GLU A 25 1.68 -1.95 12.07
C GLU A 25 0.49 -2.86 11.72
N THR A 26 -0.49 -2.33 10.98
CA THR A 26 -1.67 -3.10 10.53
C THR A 26 -1.29 -4.22 9.58
N ILE A 27 -0.42 -3.94 8.60
CA ILE A 27 0.04 -4.92 7.63
C ILE A 27 0.89 -6.01 8.27
N ASP A 28 1.82 -5.64 9.16
CA ASP A 28 2.65 -6.59 9.88
C ASP A 28 1.80 -7.52 10.77
N ALA A 29 0.78 -6.97 11.43
CA ALA A 29 -0.18 -7.76 12.20
C ALA A 29 -0.97 -8.73 11.31
N ALA A 30 -1.47 -8.28 10.16
CA ALA A 30 -2.22 -9.12 9.22
C ALA A 30 -1.36 -10.28 8.68
N ILE A 31 -0.09 -10.03 8.32
CA ILE A 31 0.84 -11.07 7.88
C ILE A 31 1.10 -12.06 9.03
N SER A 32 1.37 -11.54 10.24
CA SER A 32 1.64 -12.35 11.42
C SER A 32 0.49 -13.30 11.77
N THR A 33 -0.76 -12.82 11.71
CA THR A 33 -1.94 -13.67 11.98
C THR A 33 -1.98 -14.90 11.08
N HIS A 34 -1.73 -14.76 9.78
CA HIS A 34 -1.69 -15.89 8.86
C HIS A 34 -0.47 -16.78 9.09
N ALA A 35 0.69 -16.17 9.36
CA ALA A 35 1.94 -16.90 9.60
C ALA A 35 1.85 -17.79 10.86
N ILE A 36 1.16 -17.35 11.92
CA ILE A 36 0.91 -18.14 13.13
C ILE A 36 0.09 -19.40 12.82
N GLU A 37 -0.79 -19.34 11.82
CA GLU A 37 -1.56 -20.48 11.32
C GLU A 37 -0.77 -21.36 10.33
N GLY A 38 0.50 -21.05 10.07
CA GLY A 38 1.33 -21.72 9.07
C GLY A 38 0.97 -21.36 7.63
N ILE A 39 0.19 -20.29 7.42
CA ILE A 39 -0.26 -19.83 6.12
C ILE A 39 0.66 -18.71 5.63
N THR A 40 1.35 -18.97 4.52
CA THR A 40 2.11 -17.92 3.82
C THR A 40 1.22 -17.25 2.79
N LEU A 41 1.07 -15.92 2.88
CA LEU A 41 0.32 -15.16 1.89
C LEU A 41 0.99 -15.22 0.52
N HIS A 42 0.17 -15.18 -0.54
CA HIS A 42 0.67 -15.19 -1.91
C HIS A 42 1.52 -13.94 -2.22
N ALA A 43 2.52 -14.09 -3.09
CA ALA A 43 3.48 -13.01 -3.38
C ALA A 43 2.81 -11.72 -3.91
N LYS A 44 1.74 -11.84 -4.70
CA LYS A 44 0.97 -10.69 -5.18
C LYS A 44 0.27 -9.94 -4.04
N THR A 45 -0.30 -10.69 -3.10
CA THR A 45 -0.91 -10.13 -1.89
C THR A 45 0.13 -9.36 -1.08
N LEU A 46 1.29 -9.97 -0.82
CA LEU A 46 2.39 -9.30 -0.10
C LEU A 46 2.83 -8.00 -0.78
N LYS A 47 2.90 -7.98 -2.12
CA LYS A 47 3.25 -6.77 -2.86
C LYS A 47 2.22 -5.66 -2.65
N ILE A 48 0.92 -5.97 -2.73
CA ILE A 48 -0.15 -4.97 -2.57
C ILE A 48 -0.15 -4.40 -1.14
N LEU A 49 0.03 -5.26 -0.13
CA LEU A 49 0.16 -4.85 1.26
C LEU A 49 1.35 -3.91 1.48
N GLU A 50 2.49 -4.17 0.84
CA GLU A 50 3.69 -3.33 0.95
C GLU A 50 3.50 -1.95 0.29
N GLU A 51 2.86 -1.89 -0.89
CA GLU A 51 2.55 -0.62 -1.55
C GLU A 51 1.62 0.25 -0.68
N TYR A 52 0.64 -0.37 0.00
CA TYR A 52 -0.23 0.34 0.93
C TYR A 52 0.51 0.80 2.20
N ALA A 53 1.36 -0.05 2.78
CA ALA A 53 2.16 0.28 3.95
C ALA A 53 3.14 1.44 3.71
N ARG A 54 3.65 1.59 2.48
CA ARG A 54 4.51 2.71 2.06
C ARG A 54 3.75 3.98 1.72
N GLY A 55 2.43 3.90 1.59
CA GLY A 55 1.60 5.00 1.12
C GLY A 55 1.72 5.27 -0.38
N ASN A 56 2.19 4.30 -1.15
CA ASN A 56 2.26 4.42 -2.61
C ASN A 56 0.87 4.30 -3.26
N ILE A 57 -0.10 3.73 -2.54
CA ILE A 57 -1.51 3.63 -2.92
C ILE A 57 -2.40 4.07 -1.76
N SER A 58 -3.56 4.64 -2.09
CA SER A 58 -4.61 4.93 -1.11
C SER A 58 -5.31 3.66 -0.64
N LEU A 59 -6.13 3.76 0.42
CA LEU A 59 -6.98 2.64 0.86
C LEU A 59 -7.95 2.16 -0.24
N GLU A 60 -8.49 3.07 -1.02
CA GLU A 60 -9.33 2.73 -2.18
C GLU A 60 -8.54 1.97 -3.24
N GLY A 61 -7.33 2.43 -3.56
CA GLY A 61 -6.44 1.74 -4.49
C GLY A 61 -6.03 0.35 -4.00
N PHE A 62 -5.79 0.21 -2.69
CA PHE A 62 -5.57 -1.07 -2.05
C PHE A 62 -6.75 -2.02 -2.24
N ASN A 63 -7.98 -1.57 -1.94
CA ASN A 63 -9.19 -2.39 -2.08
C ASN A 63 -9.39 -2.85 -3.53
N ILE A 64 -9.27 -1.95 -4.50
CA ILE A 64 -9.40 -2.27 -5.92
C ILE A 64 -8.36 -3.32 -6.35
N LEU A 65 -7.10 -3.18 -5.92
CA LEU A 65 -6.05 -4.14 -6.28
C LEU A 65 -6.25 -5.51 -5.63
N MET A 66 -6.74 -5.56 -4.39
CA MET A 66 -7.06 -6.80 -3.69
C MET A 66 -8.24 -7.52 -4.35
N ASP A 67 -9.32 -6.81 -4.67
CA ASP A 67 -10.53 -7.39 -5.26
C ASP A 67 -10.31 -7.94 -6.68
N ASN A 68 -9.43 -7.30 -7.45
CA ASN A 68 -9.15 -7.68 -8.83
C ASN A 68 -7.90 -8.56 -8.99
N THR A 69 -7.22 -8.88 -7.90
CA THR A 69 -6.00 -9.70 -7.94
C THR A 69 -6.34 -11.16 -8.23
N THR A 70 -5.80 -11.68 -9.33
CA THR A 70 -5.73 -13.13 -9.57
C THR A 70 -4.49 -13.68 -8.90
N LEU A 71 -4.64 -14.66 -8.01
CA LEU A 71 -3.53 -15.29 -7.28
C LEU A 71 -2.81 -16.29 -8.16
#